data_AF-A0A3Q9ALC8-F1
#
_entry.id   AF-A0A3Q9ALC8-F1
#
_cell.length_a   1.000
_cell.length_b   1.000
_cell.length_c   1.000
_cell.angle_alpha   90.00
_cell.angle_beta   90.00
_cell.angle_gamma   90.00
#
_symmetry.space_group_name_H-M   'P 1'
#
loop_
_entity.id
_entity.type
_entity.pdbx_description
1 polymer ?
#
loop_
_entity_poly.entity_id
_entity_poly.type
_entity_poly.pdbx_seq_one_letter_code
_entity_poly.pdbx_strand_id
1 'polypeptide(L)'
;MSHDYCVSAKSRTEIEILAAAWRQALRISTTCQAPDMVSVLENEMPRLFGDFALVVKEDHEMDGAEGYTEFDPPRVVLSASTYQSAATFGGRGRWTAAHELGHLVLHKSAVPLDRAPTRYSKMKELPAYASAEWQANAFAAAFLMPETLVRDFTDISEIMTFFAVSRTAAENRLKNLGISEPHIVPPQVRAAIVHLQNKTEIPKPTR
;
A
#
# COMPACT_ATOMS: atom_id res chain seq x y z
N MET A 1 -14.18 -8.16 -11.06
CA MET A 1 -13.13 -7.46 -11.86
C MET A 1 -13.26 -5.99 -11.55
N SER A 2 -12.23 -5.36 -10.96
CA SER A 2 -12.24 -3.90 -10.86
C SER A 2 -12.23 -3.30 -12.27
N HIS A 3 -13.12 -2.37 -12.54
CA HIS A 3 -13.14 -1.65 -13.80
C HIS A 3 -12.10 -0.52 -13.71
N ASP A 4 -11.13 -0.49 -14.62
CA ASP A 4 -10.14 0.60 -14.62
C ASP A 4 -10.79 1.91 -15.09
N TYR A 5 -10.43 3.02 -14.44
CA TYR A 5 -10.99 4.34 -14.67
C TYR A 5 -9.89 5.34 -15.04
N CYS A 6 -10.22 6.28 -15.93
CA CYS A 6 -9.34 7.39 -16.25
C CYS A 6 -9.37 8.43 -15.13
N VAL A 7 -8.20 8.76 -14.58
CA VAL A 7 -8.00 9.74 -13.50
C VAL A 7 -6.92 10.75 -13.86
N SER A 8 -6.84 11.84 -13.11
CA SER A 8 -5.76 12.84 -13.27
C SER A 8 -4.39 12.17 -13.25
N ALA A 9 -3.57 12.52 -14.22
CA ALA A 9 -2.24 11.94 -14.40
C ALA A 9 -1.38 12.08 -13.13
N LYS A 10 -0.73 11.00 -12.71
CA LYS A 10 0.31 10.99 -11.66
C LYS A 10 1.46 10.11 -12.09
N SER A 11 2.67 10.64 -11.99
CA SER A 11 3.90 9.88 -12.12
C SER A 11 4.11 8.97 -10.91
N ARG A 12 4.99 7.97 -11.06
CA ARG A 12 5.35 7.08 -9.95
C ARG A 12 6.01 7.85 -8.79
N THR A 13 6.91 8.79 -9.09
CA THR A 13 7.58 9.62 -8.08
C THR A 13 6.59 10.45 -7.26
N GLU A 14 5.57 11.01 -7.90
CA GLU A 14 4.50 11.72 -7.16
C GLU A 14 3.74 10.77 -6.23
N ILE A 15 3.46 9.54 -6.68
CA ILE A 15 2.79 8.53 -5.85
C ILE A 15 3.66 8.08 -4.67
N GLU A 16 4.99 7.96 -4.83
CA GLU A 16 5.91 7.69 -3.71
C GLU A 16 5.83 8.77 -2.64
N ILE A 17 5.87 10.05 -3.06
CA ILE A 17 5.79 11.21 -2.15
C ILE A 17 4.44 11.20 -1.42
N LEU A 18 3.34 10.93 -2.14
CA LEU A 18 2.01 10.85 -1.55
C LEU A 18 1.90 9.68 -0.57
N ALA A 19 2.42 8.50 -0.90
CA ALA A 19 2.42 7.34 -0.01
C ALA A 19 3.20 7.62 1.28
N ALA A 20 4.37 8.27 1.18
CA ALA A 20 5.15 8.68 2.35
C ALA A 20 4.40 9.71 3.22
N ALA A 21 3.76 10.71 2.61
CA ALA A 21 2.95 11.70 3.32
C ALA A 21 1.75 11.05 4.03
N TRP A 22 1.10 10.07 3.39
CA TRP A 22 0.00 9.32 4.01
C TRP A 22 0.46 8.43 5.15
N ARG A 23 1.63 7.80 5.07
CA ARG A 23 2.21 7.09 6.23
C ARG A 23 2.38 8.03 7.42
N GLN A 24 2.90 9.24 7.20
CA GLN A 24 3.05 10.25 8.26
C GLN A 24 1.70 10.70 8.82
N ALA A 25 0.72 11.01 7.95
CA ALA A 25 -0.61 11.43 8.37
C ALA A 25 -1.34 10.36 9.19
N LEU A 26 -1.11 9.08 8.87
CA LEU A 26 -1.64 7.90 9.56
C LEU A 26 -0.76 7.45 10.74
N ARG A 27 0.19 8.30 11.17
CA ARG A 27 1.06 8.07 12.34
C ARG A 27 1.88 6.78 12.26
N ILE A 28 2.15 6.30 11.05
CA ILE A 28 3.01 5.14 10.81
C ILE A 28 4.46 5.59 10.92
N SER A 29 5.23 4.96 11.81
CA SER A 29 6.66 5.25 11.96
C SER A 29 7.40 5.10 10.63
N THR A 30 8.39 5.97 10.39
CA THR A 30 9.28 5.90 9.23
C THR A 30 10.08 4.59 9.17
N THR A 31 10.29 3.95 10.32
CA THR A 31 10.94 2.63 10.44
C THR A 31 9.96 1.46 10.53
N CYS A 32 8.65 1.70 10.44
CA CYS A 32 7.65 0.64 10.51
C CYS A 32 7.76 -0.29 9.31
N GLN A 33 8.05 -1.56 9.60
CA GLN A 33 8.35 -2.61 8.63
C GLN A 33 7.09 -3.05 7.88
N ALA A 34 6.04 -3.38 8.64
CA ALA A 34 4.76 -3.82 8.12
C ALA A 34 3.64 -3.14 8.92
N PRO A 35 3.03 -2.05 8.42
CA PRO A 35 1.88 -1.45 9.11
C PRO A 35 0.73 -2.45 9.17
N ASP A 36 0.04 -2.44 10.31
CA ASP A 36 -1.23 -3.13 10.50
C ASP A 36 -2.31 -2.37 9.74
N MET A 37 -2.68 -2.91 8.57
CA MET A 37 -3.65 -2.26 7.68
C MET A 37 -5.06 -2.23 8.28
N VAL A 38 -5.42 -3.21 9.12
CA VAL A 38 -6.71 -3.20 9.80
C VAL A 38 -6.74 -2.08 10.82
N SER A 39 -5.72 -1.99 11.68
CA SER A 39 -5.63 -0.88 12.64
C SER A 39 -5.61 0.50 11.97
N VAL A 40 -4.93 0.64 10.82
CA VAL A 40 -4.93 1.88 10.03
C VAL A 40 -6.34 2.25 9.57
N LEU A 41 -7.07 1.30 8.97
CA LEU A 41 -8.41 1.54 8.45
C LEU A 41 -9.44 1.72 9.58
N GLU A 42 -9.37 0.95 10.67
CA GLU A 42 -10.35 1.03 11.76
C GLU A 42 -10.15 2.21 12.70
N ASN A 43 -8.90 2.64 12.94
CA ASN A 43 -8.60 3.60 14.00
C ASN A 43 -8.08 4.94 13.47
N GLU A 44 -7.22 4.94 12.45
CA GLU A 44 -6.58 6.17 11.98
C GLU A 44 -7.40 6.87 10.90
N MET A 45 -8.03 6.12 9.98
CA MET A 45 -8.87 6.69 8.93
C MET A 45 -10.11 7.43 9.45
N PRO A 46 -10.91 6.90 10.40
CA PRO A 46 -12.05 7.63 10.97
C PRO A 46 -11.65 8.94 11.66
N ARG A 47 -10.42 9.03 12.19
CA ARG A 47 -9.91 10.26 12.81
C ARG A 47 -9.60 11.36 11.79
N LEU A 48 -9.24 10.98 10.57
CA LEU A 48 -8.96 11.92 9.47
C LEU A 48 -10.22 12.24 8.65
N PHE A 49 -11.14 11.29 8.57
CA PHE A 49 -12.38 11.38 7.80
C PHE A 49 -13.54 10.91 8.68
N GLY A 50 -14.28 11.84 9.28
CA GLY A 50 -15.29 11.52 10.29
C GLY A 50 -16.39 10.54 9.83
N ASP A 51 -16.74 10.57 8.54
CA ASP A 51 -17.75 9.68 7.94
C ASP A 51 -17.15 8.44 7.27
N PHE A 52 -15.85 8.19 7.44
CA PHE A 52 -15.19 7.00 6.89
C PHE A 52 -15.66 5.73 7.59
N ALA A 53 -15.89 4.68 6.80
CA ALA A 53 -16.15 3.35 7.32
C ALA A 53 -15.27 2.29 6.65
N LEU A 54 -14.69 1.41 7.48
CA LEU A 54 -14.30 0.08 7.02
C LEU A 54 -15.53 -0.82 7.08
N VAL A 55 -15.89 -1.45 5.96
CA VAL A 55 -17.00 -2.40 5.89
C VAL A 55 -16.44 -3.76 5.54
N VAL A 56 -16.84 -4.77 6.31
CA VAL A 56 -16.51 -6.17 6.02
C VAL A 56 -17.79 -6.87 5.60
N LYS A 57 -17.76 -7.54 4.44
CA LYS A 57 -18.88 -8.34 3.92
C LYS A 57 -18.48 -9.79 3.83
N GLU A 58 -19.46 -10.69 3.89
CA GLU A 58 -19.19 -12.11 3.66
C GLU A 58 -18.70 -12.34 2.22
N ASP A 59 -17.82 -13.32 2.02
CA ASP A 59 -17.17 -13.54 0.71
C ASP A 59 -18.19 -13.77 -0.43
N HIS A 60 -19.34 -14.38 -0.13
CA HIS A 60 -20.40 -14.62 -1.11
C HIS A 60 -21.19 -13.36 -1.50
N GLU A 61 -21.11 -12.29 -0.70
CA GLU A 61 -21.77 -11.01 -0.97
C GLU A 61 -20.89 -10.07 -1.82
N MET A 62 -19.65 -10.49 -2.12
CA MET A 62 -18.65 -9.66 -2.79
C MET A 62 -18.55 -9.89 -4.30
N ASP A 63 -19.38 -10.76 -4.88
CA ASP A 63 -19.37 -11.08 -6.31
C ASP A 63 -17.96 -11.43 -6.87
N GLY A 64 -17.15 -12.10 -6.04
CA GLY A 64 -15.77 -12.49 -6.36
C GLY A 64 -14.73 -11.36 -6.23
N ALA A 65 -15.09 -10.19 -5.71
CA ALA A 65 -14.14 -9.14 -5.35
C ALA A 65 -13.50 -9.42 -3.98
N GLU A 66 -12.21 -9.09 -3.84
CA GLU A 66 -11.52 -9.13 -2.54
C GLU A 66 -11.74 -7.82 -1.75
N GLY A 67 -11.93 -6.71 -2.46
CA GLY A 67 -12.25 -5.40 -1.90
C GLY A 67 -12.67 -4.41 -2.99
N TYR A 68 -13.21 -3.28 -2.56
CA TYR A 68 -13.50 -2.11 -3.38
C TYR A 68 -13.65 -0.85 -2.52
N THR A 69 -13.63 0.31 -3.16
CA THR A 69 -13.73 1.62 -2.49
C THR A 69 -15.00 2.36 -2.93
N GLU A 70 -15.70 2.96 -1.97
CA GLU A 70 -16.80 3.89 -2.18
C GLU A 70 -16.35 5.29 -1.71
N PHE A 71 -16.83 6.36 -2.34
CA PHE A 71 -16.33 7.73 -2.08
C PHE A 71 -17.34 8.64 -1.37
N ASP A 72 -18.63 8.34 -1.45
CA ASP A 72 -19.71 9.17 -0.89
C ASP A 72 -20.83 8.29 -0.30
N PRO A 73 -20.79 8.00 1.02
CA PRO A 73 -19.73 8.35 1.96
C PRO A 73 -18.45 7.51 1.73
N PRO A 74 -17.27 7.96 2.22
CA PRO A 74 -16.02 7.27 1.99
C PRO A 74 -15.98 5.91 2.71
N ARG A 75 -15.81 4.82 1.97
CA ARG A 75 -15.69 3.47 2.54
C ARG A 75 -14.62 2.66 1.84
N VAL A 76 -13.91 1.86 2.63
CA VAL A 76 -13.18 0.70 2.11
C VAL A 76 -14.00 -0.52 2.47
N VAL A 77 -14.37 -1.32 1.47
CA VAL A 77 -15.11 -2.56 1.66
C VAL A 77 -14.18 -3.73 1.37
N LEU A 78 -14.06 -4.67 2.30
CA LEU A 78 -13.26 -5.89 2.16
C LEU A 78 -14.13 -7.12 2.32
N SER A 79 -13.78 -8.20 1.62
CA SER A 79 -14.35 -9.52 1.90
C SER A 79 -13.87 -10.01 3.27
N ALA A 80 -14.64 -10.87 3.94
CA ALA A 80 -14.30 -11.43 5.24
C ALA A 80 -12.94 -12.14 5.22
N SER A 81 -12.65 -12.91 4.17
CA SER A 81 -11.34 -13.56 3.99
C SER A 81 -10.20 -12.56 3.78
N THR A 82 -10.44 -11.48 3.04
CA THR A 82 -9.44 -10.43 2.79
C THR A 82 -9.15 -9.64 4.06
N TYR A 83 -10.18 -9.28 4.82
CA TYR A 83 -10.05 -8.66 6.14
C TYR A 83 -9.27 -9.56 7.10
N GLN A 84 -9.64 -10.84 7.22
CA GLN A 84 -8.94 -11.80 8.08
C GLN A 84 -7.49 -11.99 7.65
N SER A 85 -7.22 -12.05 6.34
CA SER A 85 -5.86 -12.10 5.81
C SER A 85 -5.07 -10.85 6.21
N ALA A 86 -5.64 -9.65 6.08
CA ALA A 86 -4.98 -8.42 6.51
C ALA A 86 -4.72 -8.40 8.02
N ALA A 87 -5.69 -8.79 8.84
CA ALA A 87 -5.62 -8.84 10.31
C ALA A 87 -4.54 -9.81 10.83
N THR A 88 -4.27 -10.88 10.08
CA THR A 88 -3.25 -11.89 10.41
C THR A 88 -1.92 -11.66 9.68
N PHE A 89 -1.71 -10.45 9.16
CA PHE A 89 -0.53 -10.04 8.41
C PHE A 89 -0.26 -10.83 7.12
N GLY A 90 -1.29 -11.42 6.54
CA GLY A 90 -1.26 -12.04 5.22
C GLY A 90 -1.02 -11.02 4.11
N GLY A 91 -0.01 -11.27 3.28
CA GLY A 91 0.44 -10.30 2.28
C GLY A 91 -0.62 -9.92 1.23
N ARG A 92 -1.53 -10.84 0.86
CA ARG A 92 -2.61 -10.54 -0.10
C ARG A 92 -3.65 -9.59 0.50
N GLY A 93 -4.18 -9.89 1.69
CA GLY A 93 -5.15 -9.04 2.36
C GLY A 93 -4.60 -7.64 2.64
N ARG A 94 -3.34 -7.56 3.11
CA ARG A 94 -2.66 -6.26 3.32
C ARG A 94 -2.49 -5.47 2.03
N TRP A 95 -2.11 -6.14 0.93
CA TRP A 95 -2.01 -5.51 -0.38
C TRP A 95 -3.35 -4.95 -0.84
N THR A 96 -4.41 -5.75 -0.79
CA THR A 96 -5.75 -5.32 -1.19
C THR A 96 -6.23 -4.14 -0.33
N ALA A 97 -6.07 -4.20 0.99
CA ALA A 97 -6.41 -3.09 1.88
C ALA A 97 -5.64 -1.80 1.56
N ALA A 98 -4.33 -1.89 1.27
CA ALA A 98 -3.52 -0.72 0.89
C ALA A 98 -3.87 -0.19 -0.51
N HIS A 99 -4.28 -1.08 -1.43
CA HIS A 99 -4.75 -0.72 -2.76
C HIS A 99 -6.06 0.07 -2.70
N GLU A 100 -7.05 -0.41 -1.93
CA GLU A 100 -8.31 0.32 -1.71
C GLU A 100 -8.10 1.66 -0.98
N LEU A 101 -7.21 1.68 0.02
CA LEU A 101 -6.79 2.95 0.62
C LEU A 101 -6.21 3.91 -0.43
N GLY A 102 -5.40 3.39 -1.37
CA GLY A 102 -4.87 4.13 -2.50
C GLY A 102 -5.95 4.74 -3.37
N HIS A 103 -6.98 3.96 -3.73
CA HIS A 103 -8.14 4.49 -4.44
C HIS A 103 -8.78 5.65 -3.68
N LEU A 104 -9.05 5.45 -2.39
CA LEU A 104 -9.73 6.44 -1.56
C LEU A 104 -8.96 7.77 -1.49
N VAL A 105 -7.65 7.71 -1.23
CA VAL A 105 -6.85 8.91 -0.98
C VAL A 105 -6.34 9.60 -2.24
N LEU A 106 -6.23 8.87 -3.36
CA LEU A 106 -5.79 9.44 -4.64
C LEU A 106 -6.95 9.91 -5.52
N HIS A 107 -8.15 9.34 -5.36
CA HIS A 107 -9.23 9.48 -6.33
C HIS A 107 -10.57 9.91 -5.72
N LYS A 108 -10.54 10.79 -4.70
CA LYS A 108 -11.71 11.38 -4.01
C LYS A 108 -12.86 11.86 -4.93
N SER A 109 -12.62 12.00 -6.22
CA SER A 109 -13.62 12.24 -7.25
C SER A 109 -13.21 11.53 -8.54
N ALA A 110 -13.15 10.19 -8.55
CA ALA A 110 -13.10 9.43 -9.79
C ALA A 110 -14.26 9.94 -10.66
N VAL A 111 -13.89 10.77 -11.62
CA VAL A 111 -14.80 11.68 -12.30
C VAL A 111 -15.88 10.81 -12.95
N PRO A 112 -17.19 11.12 -12.82
CA PRO A 112 -18.19 10.44 -13.62
C PRO A 112 -17.72 10.51 -15.08
N LEU A 113 -17.70 9.36 -15.76
CA LEU A 113 -17.18 9.19 -17.13
C LEU A 113 -17.60 10.30 -18.11
N ASP A 114 -18.69 11.02 -17.80
CA ASP A 114 -19.24 12.17 -18.51
C ASP A 114 -18.32 13.39 -18.68
N ARG A 115 -17.23 13.52 -17.92
CA ARG A 115 -16.20 14.57 -18.17
C ARG A 115 -14.88 14.03 -18.73
N ALA A 116 -14.76 12.71 -18.89
CA ALA A 116 -13.67 12.17 -19.67
C ALA A 116 -13.95 12.50 -21.15
N PRO A 117 -12.97 13.03 -21.91
CA PRO A 117 -13.19 13.32 -23.32
C PRO A 117 -13.74 12.07 -24.01
N THR A 118 -14.89 12.24 -24.64
CA THR A 118 -15.79 11.23 -25.18
C THR A 118 -15.10 10.32 -26.21
N ARG A 119 -14.25 9.39 -25.78
CA ARG A 119 -13.60 8.35 -26.60
C ARG A 119 -13.28 7.12 -25.76
N TYR A 120 -14.28 6.53 -25.11
CA TYR A 120 -14.13 5.23 -24.47
C TYR A 120 -15.10 4.23 -25.09
N SER A 121 -14.75 3.77 -26.29
CA SER A 121 -15.25 2.49 -26.79
C SER A 121 -14.05 1.70 -27.32
N LYS A 122 -13.56 0.75 -26.52
CA LYS A 122 -12.53 -0.24 -26.89
C LYS A 122 -11.16 0.34 -27.32
N MET A 123 -10.51 1.15 -26.48
CA MET A 123 -9.05 1.25 -26.56
C MET A 123 -8.44 0.35 -25.48
N LYS A 124 -7.74 -0.70 -25.94
CA LYS A 124 -6.64 -1.28 -25.18
C LYS A 124 -5.78 -0.12 -24.64
N GLU A 125 -5.59 -0.10 -23.33
CA GLU A 125 -4.53 0.62 -22.60
C GLU A 125 -4.77 2.12 -22.36
N LEU A 126 -5.42 2.42 -21.22
CA LEU A 126 -5.15 3.68 -20.52
C LEU A 126 -3.64 3.76 -20.24
N PRO A 127 -2.98 4.91 -20.47
CA PRO A 127 -1.59 5.05 -20.07
C PRO A 127 -1.50 4.90 -18.55
N ALA A 128 -0.49 4.19 -18.07
CA ALA A 128 -0.28 3.86 -16.67
C ALA A 128 -0.48 5.06 -15.72
N TYR A 129 0.08 6.22 -16.08
CA TYR A 129 -0.04 7.44 -15.27
C TYR A 129 -1.47 7.97 -15.12
N ALA A 130 -2.43 7.58 -15.97
CA ALA A 130 -3.83 8.02 -15.91
C ALA A 130 -4.82 6.89 -15.56
N SER A 131 -4.30 5.69 -15.26
CA SER A 131 -5.10 4.53 -14.83
C SER A 131 -5.25 4.53 -13.32
N ALA A 132 -6.50 4.49 -12.83
CA ALA A 132 -6.79 4.42 -11.40
C ALA A 132 -6.19 3.16 -10.78
N GLU A 133 -6.34 2.02 -11.46
CA GLU A 133 -5.79 0.74 -11.01
C GLU A 133 -4.26 0.75 -10.92
N TRP A 134 -3.59 1.34 -11.93
CA TRP A 134 -2.14 1.46 -11.90
C TRP A 134 -1.69 2.38 -10.77
N GLN A 135 -2.37 3.52 -10.57
CA GLN A 135 -2.04 4.46 -9.51
C GLN A 135 -2.27 3.86 -8.12
N ALA A 136 -3.38 3.14 -7.88
CA ALA A 136 -3.67 2.45 -6.63
C ALA A 136 -2.66 1.33 -6.34
N ASN A 137 -2.27 0.55 -7.36
CA ASN A 137 -1.20 -0.45 -7.22
C ASN A 137 0.16 0.17 -6.91
N ALA A 138 0.50 1.29 -7.56
CA ALA A 138 1.73 2.03 -7.27
C ALA A 138 1.72 2.57 -5.83
N PHE A 139 0.58 3.07 -5.37
CA PHE A 139 0.39 3.53 -3.99
C PHE A 139 0.57 2.40 -2.99
N ALA A 140 -0.11 1.26 -3.18
CA ALA A 140 0.01 0.09 -2.30
C ALA A 140 1.47 -0.38 -2.20
N ALA A 141 2.18 -0.43 -3.33
CA ALA A 141 3.60 -0.79 -3.37
C ALA A 141 4.46 0.20 -2.56
N ALA A 142 4.28 1.50 -2.74
CA ALA A 142 5.04 2.53 -2.06
C ALA A 142 4.71 2.62 -0.56
N PHE A 143 3.43 2.48 -0.22
CA PHE A 143 2.93 2.55 1.15
C PHE A 143 3.38 1.35 1.98
N LEU A 144 3.31 0.14 1.44
CA LEU A 144 3.72 -1.08 2.14
C LEU A 144 5.23 -1.29 2.11
N MET A 145 5.91 -0.88 1.04
CA MET A 145 7.37 -1.07 0.86
C MET A 145 8.06 0.27 0.52
N PRO A 146 8.22 1.19 1.49
CA PRO A 146 8.88 2.47 1.24
C PRO A 146 10.25 2.29 0.61
N GLU A 147 10.55 3.04 -0.45
CA GLU A 147 11.82 2.93 -1.18
C GLU A 147 13.03 3.07 -0.25
N THR A 148 12.95 4.00 0.72
CA THR A 148 14.01 4.25 1.71
C THR A 148 14.34 3.04 2.57
N LEU A 149 13.40 2.10 2.74
CA LEU A 149 13.63 0.87 3.50
C LEU A 149 13.99 -0.28 2.56
N VAL A 150 13.35 -0.37 1.38
CA VAL A 150 13.62 -1.44 0.40
C VAL A 150 15.08 -1.46 -0.05
N ARG A 151 15.71 -0.28 -0.16
CA ARG A 151 17.11 -0.14 -0.59
C ARG A 151 18.13 -0.77 0.38
N ASP A 152 17.74 -1.05 1.62
CA ASP A 152 18.63 -1.69 2.61
C ASP A 152 18.71 -3.21 2.44
N PHE A 153 17.88 -3.80 1.58
CA PHE A 153 17.79 -5.24 1.37
C PHE A 153 18.44 -5.70 0.07
N THR A 154 19.03 -6.89 0.13
CA THR A 154 19.66 -7.56 -1.01
C THR A 154 18.99 -8.87 -1.39
N ASP A 155 18.21 -9.46 -0.48
CA ASP A 155 17.54 -10.73 -0.68
C ASP A 155 16.02 -10.53 -0.72
N ILE A 156 15.39 -11.06 -1.76
CA ILE A 156 13.94 -10.97 -1.95
C ILE A 156 13.16 -11.59 -0.78
N SER A 157 13.69 -12.64 -0.16
CA SER A 157 13.10 -13.34 0.98
C SER A 157 13.14 -12.48 2.24
N GLU A 158 14.20 -11.67 2.41
CA GLU A 158 14.27 -10.69 3.50
C GLU A 158 13.21 -9.59 3.30
N ILE A 159 13.03 -9.09 2.06
CA ILE A 159 11.97 -8.12 1.73
C ILE A 159 10.58 -8.70 2.00
N MET A 160 10.32 -9.92 1.52
CA MET A 160 9.04 -10.60 1.74
C MET A 160 8.71 -10.73 3.23
N THR A 161 9.70 -11.13 4.03
CA THR A 161 9.55 -11.33 5.48
C THR A 161 9.36 -10.00 6.20
N PHE A 162 10.23 -9.01 5.92
CA PHE A 162 10.24 -7.72 6.61
C PHE A 162 8.99 -6.89 6.32
N PHE A 163 8.55 -6.83 5.06
CA PHE A 163 7.37 -6.06 4.67
C PHE A 163 6.08 -6.87 4.73
N ALA A 164 6.13 -8.18 5.03
CA ALA A 164 5.00 -9.10 5.04
C ALA A 164 4.18 -9.06 3.73
N VAL A 165 4.86 -9.28 2.60
CA VAL A 165 4.29 -9.23 1.24
C VAL A 165 4.59 -10.51 0.46
N SER A 166 3.87 -10.73 -0.64
CA SER A 166 4.16 -11.85 -1.55
C SER A 166 5.47 -11.63 -2.31
N ARG A 167 6.06 -12.73 -2.81
CA ARG A 167 7.21 -12.70 -3.72
C ARG A 167 6.96 -11.78 -4.92
N THR A 168 5.82 -11.94 -5.57
CA THR A 168 5.44 -11.14 -6.75
C THR A 168 5.37 -9.65 -6.45
N ALA A 169 4.83 -9.25 -5.29
CA ALA A 169 4.79 -7.85 -4.88
C ALA A 169 6.20 -7.29 -4.67
N ALA A 170 7.07 -8.04 -4.00
CA ALA A 170 8.45 -7.65 -3.75
C ALA A 170 9.28 -7.56 -5.06
N GLU A 171 9.15 -8.53 -5.97
CA GLU A 171 9.84 -8.52 -7.26
C GLU A 171 9.38 -7.35 -8.14
N ASN A 172 8.07 -7.09 -8.18
CA ASN A 172 7.52 -5.93 -8.87
C ASN A 172 8.02 -4.63 -8.25
N ARG A 173 8.16 -4.56 -6.92
CA ARG A 173 8.69 -3.38 -6.23
C ARG A 173 10.13 -3.08 -6.63
N LEU A 174 11.01 -4.08 -6.59
CA LEU A 174 12.41 -3.92 -7.00
C LEU A 174 12.54 -3.48 -8.46
N LYS A 175 11.80 -4.15 -9.36
CA LYS A 175 11.73 -3.79 -10.78
C LYS A 175 11.25 -2.35 -10.97
N ASN A 176 10.22 -1.95 -10.23
CA ASN A 176 9.61 -0.61 -10.32
C ASN A 176 10.56 0.51 -9.84
N LEU A 177 11.49 0.19 -8.93
CA LEU A 177 12.50 1.09 -8.39
C LEU A 177 13.81 1.07 -9.18
N GLY A 178 13.92 0.24 -10.22
CA GLY A 178 15.16 0.05 -10.98
C GLY A 178 16.29 -0.57 -10.15
N ILE A 179 15.95 -1.34 -9.11
CA ILE A 179 16.93 -2.04 -8.27
C ILE A 179 17.18 -3.39 -8.94
N SER A 180 18.12 -3.41 -9.88
CA SER A 180 18.47 -4.59 -10.69
C SER A 180 19.60 -5.44 -10.13
N GLU A 181 20.31 -4.94 -9.11
CA GLU A 181 21.37 -5.68 -8.42
C GLU A 181 21.23 -5.52 -6.91
N PRO A 182 21.48 -6.57 -6.12
CA PRO A 182 21.59 -6.43 -4.68
C PRO A 182 22.69 -5.40 -4.38
N HIS A 183 22.32 -4.26 -3.81
CA HIS A 183 23.29 -3.34 -3.26
C HIS A 183 23.95 -4.06 -2.08
N ILE A 184 25.08 -4.73 -2.31
CA ILE A 184 25.76 -5.50 -1.27
C ILE A 184 26.17 -4.52 -0.18
N VAL A 185 25.35 -4.42 0.87
CA VAL A 185 25.74 -3.81 2.13
C VAL A 185 26.87 -4.69 2.65
N PRO A 186 28.12 -4.19 2.74
CA PRO A 186 29.23 -5.02 3.19
C PRO A 186 28.86 -5.67 4.52
N PRO A 187 29.20 -6.95 4.76
CA PRO A 187 28.86 -7.65 6.00
C PRO A 187 29.23 -6.86 7.27
N GLN A 188 30.26 -6.04 7.17
CA GLN A 188 30.76 -5.11 8.18
C GLN A 188 29.73 -4.02 8.54
N VAL A 189 29.05 -3.46 7.54
CA VAL A 189 28.00 -2.44 7.71
C VAL A 189 26.73 -3.09 8.26
N ARG A 190 26.36 -4.29 7.79
CA ARG A 190 25.25 -5.06 8.33
C ARG A 190 25.47 -5.40 9.82
N ALA A 191 26.68 -5.82 10.19
CA ALA A 191 27.06 -6.09 11.57
C ALA A 191 27.01 -4.82 12.44
N ALA A 192 27.43 -3.67 11.91
CA ALA A 192 27.35 -2.40 12.62
C ALA A 192 25.90 -1.96 12.88
N ILE A 193 25.00 -2.15 11.90
CA ILE A 193 23.57 -1.84 12.05
C ILE A 193 22.92 -2.72 13.11
N VAL A 194 23.14 -4.04 13.08
CA VAL A 194 22.62 -4.98 14.09
C VAL A 194 23.15 -4.63 15.49
N HIS A 195 24.43 -4.26 15.59
CA HIS A 195 25.03 -3.85 16.86
C HIS A 195 24.43 -2.55 17.41
N LEU A 196 24.10 -1.59 16.56
CA LEU A 196 23.46 -0.33 16.95
C LEU A 196 22.00 -0.56 17.38
N GLN A 197 21.27 -1.44 16.68
CA GLN A 197 19.91 -1.81 17.03
C GLN A 197 19.86 -2.50 18.40
N ASN A 198 20.77 -3.44 18.68
CA ASN A 198 20.86 -4.12 19.98
C ASN A 198 21.31 -3.19 21.13
N LYS A 199 21.95 -2.05 20.83
CA LYS A 199 22.34 -1.04 21.83
C LYS A 199 21.24 -0.04 22.18
N THR A 200 20.14 0.00 21.41
CA THR A 200 19.03 0.94 21.64
C THR A 200 17.90 0.38 22.52
N GLU A 201 18.08 -0.80 23.12
CA GLU A 201 17.25 -1.21 24.26
C GLU A 201 17.48 -0.24 25.43
N ILE A 202 16.56 0.73 25.56
CA ILE A 202 16.49 1.65 26.70
C ILE A 202 16.41 0.78 27.97
N PRO A 203 17.36 0.90 28.92
CA PRO A 203 17.29 0.14 30.15
C PRO A 203 15.97 0.45 30.86
N LYS A 204 15.16 -0.57 31.11
CA LYS A 204 13.91 -0.45 31.88
C LYS A 204 14.23 0.23 33.21
N PRO A 205 13.52 1.31 33.59
CA PRO A 205 13.76 1.97 34.86
C PRO A 205 13.43 0.98 35.98
N THR A 206 14.39 0.78 36.88
CA THR A 206 14.19 0.04 38.13
C THR A 206 13.35 0.86 39.09
N ARG A 207 12.05 0.56 39.16
CA ARG A 207 11.34 0.42 40.44
C ARG A 207 9.99 -0.29 40.28
#